data_AF-A0A9P7TQ16-F1
#
_entry.id   AF-A0A9P7TQ16-F1
#
_cell.length_a   1.000
_cell.length_b   1.000
_cell.length_c   1.000
_cell.angle_alpha   90.00
_cell.angle_beta   90.00
_cell.angle_gamma   90.00
#
_symmetry.space_group_name_H-M   'P 1'
#
loop_
_entity.id
_entity.type
_entity.pdbx_description
1 polymer ?
#
loop_
_entity_poly.entity_id
_entity_poly.type
_entity_poly.pdbx_seq_one_letter_code
_entity_poly.pdbx_strand_id
1 'polypeptide(L)'
;MFDPSAPNYREWSVPCQDLIARGSDRDWSRPKQYLLQAPHENTGPRSLIDMAIHVVADNIGDITETHLQAIPGRLLWRIWRLLEARGVCLHVWKLFSKTLANAHEDISIGFYRFRKHIQRPASALKVYTQPLLSPTIDFLSHLVISGGCRFSINEMLCLAELRNLSALELIQPADLPGVQFPEVSDRLLRGWSEVDEPFPLLRILRIRTDGDITQDSLRWVTKFPSLAVYDVTGSWNDWQDARAFALQHDWKLYRPNTYADESLRQYMMMLDPVERPQHIDMSFKAARVDTHLKSLCDDPRCFIEFVPNRQASPLLDYLSDTTKAYMPTWVADAPEVELPSCHKLSFEVWAFWLCSLIGQSCGDEDLRALGCDIDTQAVAGPYVLPSRRMVSLCLGHNCRNGAIDIPLFIQGFYSTRQKIFIRCGSANQKKTLPPVPPRAGPICTKRARSDASSVSHEPIILRSKKRQRLGDMLQAFH
;
A
#
# COMPACT_ATOMS: atom_id res chain seq x y z
N MET A 1 -30.15 -30.52 39.69
CA MET A 1 -29.10 -30.35 40.74
C MET A 1 -27.79 -30.70 40.06
N PHE A 2 -26.97 -29.71 39.74
CA PHE A 2 -25.69 -29.94 39.04
C PHE A 2 -24.57 -30.18 40.06
N ASP A 3 -23.65 -31.08 39.72
CA ASP A 3 -22.49 -31.44 40.53
C ASP A 3 -21.49 -30.26 40.58
N PRO A 4 -21.15 -29.71 41.78
CA PRO A 4 -20.21 -28.61 41.90
C PRO A 4 -18.75 -28.98 41.59
N SER A 5 -18.47 -30.26 41.28
CA SER A 5 -17.16 -30.77 40.88
C SER A 5 -16.91 -30.71 39.36
N ALA A 6 -17.90 -30.27 38.57
CA ALA A 6 -17.77 -30.22 37.12
C ALA A 6 -16.62 -29.28 36.67
N PRO A 7 -15.80 -29.65 35.67
CA PRO A 7 -14.81 -28.75 35.13
C PRO A 7 -15.51 -27.51 34.55
N ASN A 8 -15.07 -26.32 34.96
CA ASN A 8 -15.60 -25.03 34.50
C ASN A 8 -15.47 -24.89 32.98
N TYR A 9 -16.47 -25.35 32.24
CA TYR A 9 -16.55 -25.17 30.80
C TYR A 9 -17.05 -23.75 30.49
N ARG A 10 -16.40 -23.09 29.53
CA ARG A 10 -16.90 -21.84 28.95
C ARG A 10 -17.62 -22.18 27.66
N GLU A 11 -18.88 -21.79 27.58
CA GLU A 11 -19.72 -21.97 26.40
C GLU A 11 -19.85 -20.64 25.66
N TRP A 12 -19.76 -20.68 24.33
CA TRP A 12 -19.99 -19.54 23.45
C TRP A 12 -21.00 -19.92 22.38
N SER A 13 -22.17 -19.29 22.42
CA SER A 13 -23.16 -19.38 21.34
C SER A 13 -22.88 -18.31 20.29
N VAL A 14 -22.36 -18.70 19.13
CA VAL A 14 -22.30 -17.83 17.95
C VAL A 14 -23.66 -17.88 17.25
N PRO A 15 -24.38 -16.75 17.06
CA PRO A 15 -25.62 -16.76 16.29
C PRO A 15 -25.34 -17.19 14.85
N CYS A 16 -26.01 -18.24 14.39
CA CYS A 16 -25.99 -18.64 12.99
C CYS A 16 -26.74 -17.58 12.16
N GLN A 17 -26.04 -16.50 11.79
CA GLN A 17 -26.53 -15.54 10.80
C GLN A 17 -26.70 -16.26 9.46
N ASP A 18 -27.86 -16.07 8.85
CA ASP A 18 -28.46 -16.99 7.88
C ASP A 18 -27.51 -17.59 6.85
N LEU A 19 -27.74 -18.88 6.56
CA LEU A 19 -27.13 -19.67 5.48
C LEU A 19 -27.53 -19.18 4.06
N ILE A 20 -27.71 -17.87 3.87
CA ILE A 20 -27.81 -17.29 2.53
C ILE A 20 -26.43 -17.42 1.89
N ALA A 21 -26.30 -18.41 1.02
CA ALA A 21 -25.14 -18.60 0.16
C ALA A 21 -24.89 -17.34 -0.69
N ARG A 22 -24.09 -16.41 -0.17
CA ARG A 22 -23.53 -15.29 -0.91
C ARG A 22 -22.05 -15.55 -1.13
N GLY A 23 -21.77 -16.47 -2.06
CA GLY A 23 -20.50 -16.52 -2.79
C GLY A 23 -20.34 -15.28 -3.67
N SER A 24 -20.34 -14.11 -3.04
CA SER A 24 -20.23 -12.79 -3.65
C SER A 24 -19.03 -12.08 -3.04
N ASP A 25 -18.42 -11.20 -3.82
CA ASP A 25 -17.29 -10.36 -3.42
C ASP A 25 -17.41 -9.66 -2.06
N ARG A 26 -18.63 -9.48 -1.54
CA ARG A 26 -18.90 -8.79 -0.27
C ARG A 26 -18.22 -9.42 0.94
N ASP A 27 -18.07 -10.75 0.96
CA ASP A 27 -17.52 -11.49 2.10
C ASP A 27 -16.06 -11.95 1.88
N TRP A 28 -15.33 -11.35 0.92
CA TRP A 28 -13.96 -11.75 0.57
C TRP A 28 -12.98 -11.78 1.76
N SER A 29 -13.23 -10.94 2.78
CA SER A 29 -12.42 -10.82 3.99
C SER A 29 -12.80 -11.84 5.08
N ARG A 30 -13.99 -12.45 4.99
CA ARG A 30 -14.54 -13.47 5.90
C ARG A 30 -15.28 -14.59 5.13
N PRO A 31 -14.65 -15.32 4.19
CA PRO A 31 -15.32 -16.41 3.50
C PRO A 31 -15.69 -17.51 4.50
N LYS A 32 -16.99 -17.82 4.63
CA LYS A 32 -17.49 -18.91 5.49
C LYS A 32 -17.34 -20.30 4.86
N GLN A 33 -17.02 -20.37 3.57
CA GLN A 33 -16.99 -21.62 2.81
C GLN A 33 -15.56 -22.00 2.42
N TYR A 34 -14.89 -22.73 3.31
CA TYR A 34 -13.97 -23.76 2.84
C TYR A 34 -14.83 -24.90 2.30
N LEU A 35 -14.62 -25.30 1.05
CA LEU A 35 -15.24 -26.52 0.54
C LEU A 35 -14.84 -27.66 1.49
N LEU A 36 -15.84 -28.36 2.04
CA LEU A 36 -15.62 -29.53 2.88
C LEU A 36 -14.75 -30.50 2.09
N GLN A 37 -13.46 -30.59 2.43
CA GLN A 37 -12.63 -31.67 1.94
C GLN A 37 -13.28 -32.95 2.46
N ALA A 38 -13.83 -33.73 1.52
CA ALA A 38 -14.40 -35.03 1.83
C ALA A 38 -13.38 -35.80 2.68
N PRO A 39 -13.81 -36.44 3.79
CA PRO A 39 -12.88 -37.19 4.61
C PRO A 39 -12.12 -38.18 3.72
N HIS A 40 -10.78 -38.26 3.87
CA HIS A 40 -10.05 -39.36 3.26
C HIS A 40 -10.71 -40.67 3.71
N GLU A 41 -11.27 -41.39 2.74
CA GLU A 41 -11.73 -42.76 2.91
C GLU A 41 -10.51 -43.60 3.24
N ASN A 42 -10.23 -43.78 4.53
CA ASN A 42 -9.56 -44.90 5.20
C ASN A 42 -9.08 -44.48 6.60
N THR A 43 -9.43 -45.26 7.62
CA THR A 43 -9.09 -45.16 9.07
C THR A 43 -10.00 -44.34 10.02
N GLY A 44 -11.13 -44.94 10.41
CA GLY A 44 -11.80 -44.70 11.70
C GLY A 44 -12.41 -43.32 11.96
N PRO A 45 -13.01 -43.11 13.15
CA PRO A 45 -13.38 -41.78 13.62
C PRO A 45 -12.13 -40.97 14.03
N ARG A 46 -12.07 -39.70 13.65
CA ARG A 46 -10.99 -38.77 14.06
C ARG A 46 -11.04 -38.52 15.57
N SER A 47 -9.93 -38.06 16.16
CA SER A 47 -9.92 -37.68 17.57
C SER A 47 -10.87 -36.50 17.83
N LEU A 48 -11.41 -36.39 19.04
CA LEU A 48 -12.28 -35.27 19.44
C LEU A 48 -11.59 -33.91 19.25
N ILE A 49 -10.28 -33.85 19.48
CA ILE A 49 -9.47 -32.64 19.29
C ILE A 49 -9.45 -32.24 17.82
N ASP A 50 -9.23 -33.20 16.91
CA ASP A 50 -9.19 -32.91 15.47
C ASP A 50 -10.58 -32.52 14.94
N MET A 51 -11.64 -33.18 15.40
CA MET A 51 -13.02 -32.78 15.10
C MET A 51 -13.32 -31.35 15.56
N ALA A 52 -12.93 -30.98 16.79
CA ALA A 52 -13.10 -29.62 17.30
C ALA A 52 -12.28 -28.59 16.51
N ILE A 53 -11.03 -28.91 16.12
CA ILE A 53 -10.19 -28.05 15.28
C ILE A 53 -10.84 -27.81 13.91
N HIS A 54 -11.45 -28.84 13.30
CA HIS A 54 -12.19 -28.67 12.05
C HIS A 54 -13.42 -27.78 12.22
N VAL A 55 -14.24 -28.00 13.25
CA VAL A 55 -15.42 -27.14 13.53
C VAL A 55 -15.00 -25.67 13.72
N VAL A 56 -13.90 -25.42 14.46
CA VAL A 56 -13.34 -24.07 14.63
C VAL A 56 -12.87 -23.48 13.30
N ALA A 57 -12.17 -24.26 12.47
CA ALA A 57 -11.68 -23.80 11.17
C ALA A 57 -12.80 -23.54 10.15
N ASP A 58 -13.88 -24.32 10.20
CA ASP A 58 -15.06 -24.17 9.32
C ASP A 58 -15.91 -22.94 9.71
N ASN A 59 -15.93 -22.55 11.00
CA ASN A 59 -16.68 -21.39 11.52
C ASN A 59 -15.80 -20.14 11.77
N ILE A 60 -14.56 -20.15 11.32
CA ILE A 60 -13.53 -19.15 11.71
C ILE A 60 -13.88 -17.70 11.33
N GLY A 61 -14.75 -17.49 10.34
CA GLY A 61 -15.23 -16.16 9.93
C GLY A 61 -16.04 -15.41 10.99
N ASP A 62 -16.65 -16.14 11.94
CA ASP A 62 -17.45 -15.60 13.04
C ASP A 62 -16.71 -15.58 14.39
N ILE A 63 -15.47 -16.08 14.42
CA ILE A 63 -14.64 -16.19 15.63
C ILE A 63 -13.94 -14.85 15.94
N THR A 64 -13.89 -14.49 17.23
CA THR A 64 -13.33 -13.23 17.75
C THR A 64 -12.09 -13.48 18.62
N GLU A 65 -11.39 -12.41 19.00
CA GLU A 65 -10.19 -12.47 19.84
C GLU A 65 -10.47 -13.12 21.20
N THR A 66 -11.63 -12.84 21.79
CA THR A 66 -12.09 -13.42 23.06
C THR A 66 -12.29 -14.94 23.00
N HIS A 67 -12.65 -15.49 21.83
CA HIS A 67 -12.77 -16.93 21.65
C HIS A 67 -11.39 -17.59 21.56
N LEU A 68 -10.43 -16.98 20.85
CA LEU A 68 -9.07 -17.53 20.74
C LEU A 68 -8.29 -17.48 22.06
N GLN A 69 -8.51 -16.44 22.89
CA GLN A 69 -7.86 -16.32 24.21
C GLN A 69 -8.14 -17.48 25.16
N ALA A 70 -9.21 -18.25 24.95
CA ALA A 70 -9.51 -19.44 25.74
C ALA A 70 -8.86 -20.73 25.22
N ILE A 71 -8.28 -20.71 24.02
CA ILE A 71 -7.67 -21.88 23.39
C ILE A 71 -6.16 -21.91 23.71
N PRO A 72 -5.61 -23.03 24.23
CA PRO A 72 -4.18 -23.16 24.45
C PRO A 72 -3.35 -22.89 23.18
N GLY A 73 -2.23 -22.17 23.31
CA GLY A 73 -1.42 -21.73 22.16
C GLY A 73 -1.01 -22.85 21.20
N ARG A 74 -0.66 -24.04 21.70
CA ARG A 74 -0.37 -25.22 20.86
C ARG A 74 -1.54 -25.64 19.97
N LEU A 75 -2.79 -25.49 20.42
CA LEU A 75 -3.98 -25.77 19.62
C LEU A 75 -4.26 -24.63 18.63
N LEU A 76 -4.03 -23.37 19.00
CA LEU A 76 -4.07 -22.24 18.06
C LEU A 76 -3.10 -22.44 16.89
N TRP A 77 -1.88 -22.93 17.14
CA TRP A 77 -0.93 -23.27 16.09
C TRP A 77 -1.40 -24.43 15.18
N ARG A 78 -2.06 -25.46 15.74
CA ARG A 78 -2.68 -26.53 14.92
C ARG A 78 -3.83 -26.00 14.06
N ILE A 79 -4.66 -25.11 14.61
CA ILE A 79 -5.75 -24.45 13.86
C ILE A 79 -5.17 -23.57 12.75
N TRP A 80 -4.13 -22.78 13.04
CA TRP A 80 -3.45 -21.95 12.03
C TRP A 80 -2.92 -22.79 10.87
N ARG A 81 -2.15 -23.85 11.14
CA ARG A 81 -1.57 -24.71 10.07
C ARG A 81 -2.65 -25.36 9.19
N LEU A 82 -3.80 -25.72 9.78
CA LEU A 82 -4.95 -26.21 9.01
C LEU A 82 -5.57 -25.12 8.12
N LEU A 83 -5.69 -23.89 8.62
CA LEU A 83 -6.22 -22.75 7.87
C LEU A 83 -5.26 -22.27 6.77
N GLU A 84 -3.95 -22.36 7.01
CA GLU A 84 -2.90 -22.07 6.03
C GLU A 84 -2.98 -23.02 4.83
N ALA A 85 -3.12 -24.33 5.08
CA ALA A 85 -3.35 -25.33 4.04
C ALA A 85 -4.68 -25.17 3.28
N ARG A 86 -5.69 -24.52 3.89
CA ARG A 86 -7.01 -24.25 3.30
C ARG A 86 -7.11 -22.88 2.60
N GLY A 87 -6.15 -21.99 2.82
CA GLY A 87 -6.15 -20.61 2.33
C GLY A 87 -6.74 -19.62 3.34
N VAL A 88 -5.87 -18.94 4.09
CA VAL A 88 -6.25 -17.96 5.11
C VAL A 88 -7.01 -16.77 4.51
N CYS A 89 -8.04 -16.28 5.21
CA CYS A 89 -8.73 -15.03 4.86
C CYS A 89 -8.29 -13.85 5.75
N LEU A 90 -8.59 -12.62 5.32
CA LEU A 90 -8.04 -11.42 5.98
C LEU A 90 -8.43 -11.33 7.46
N HIS A 91 -9.67 -11.66 7.82
CA HIS A 91 -10.13 -11.68 9.22
C HIS A 91 -9.28 -12.62 10.09
N VAL A 92 -9.08 -13.86 9.61
CA VAL A 92 -8.24 -14.86 10.28
C VAL A 92 -6.79 -14.38 10.39
N TRP A 93 -6.24 -13.85 9.31
CA TRP A 93 -4.86 -13.35 9.31
C TRP A 93 -4.66 -12.21 10.32
N LYS A 94 -5.59 -11.24 10.40
CA LYS A 94 -5.53 -10.17 11.42
C LYS A 94 -5.61 -10.75 12.83
N LEU A 95 -6.52 -11.69 13.04
CA LEU A 95 -6.79 -12.29 14.34
C LEU A 95 -5.60 -13.12 14.86
N PHE A 96 -5.07 -14.01 14.02
CA PHE A 96 -3.95 -14.89 14.38
C PHE A 96 -2.61 -14.16 14.39
N SER A 97 -2.35 -13.22 13.48
CA SER A 97 -1.11 -12.42 13.52
C SER A 97 -1.02 -11.59 14.79
N LYS A 98 -2.13 -11.04 15.30
CA LYS A 98 -2.15 -10.38 16.63
C LYS A 98 -1.96 -11.38 17.76
N THR A 99 -2.71 -12.48 17.78
CA THR A 99 -2.75 -13.42 18.92
C THR A 99 -1.47 -14.26 19.05
N LEU A 100 -0.87 -14.70 17.94
CA LEU A 100 0.35 -15.52 17.92
C LEU A 100 1.64 -14.69 17.83
N ALA A 101 1.57 -13.36 17.74
CA ALA A 101 2.73 -12.46 17.72
C ALA A 101 3.73 -12.70 18.86
N ASN A 102 3.20 -13.08 20.02
CA ASN A 102 3.95 -13.20 21.28
C ASN A 102 4.30 -14.66 21.63
N ALA A 103 3.95 -15.62 20.78
CA ALA A 103 4.28 -17.03 21.00
C ALA A 103 5.75 -17.29 20.63
N HIS A 104 6.49 -17.99 21.50
CA HIS A 104 7.88 -18.39 21.27
C HIS A 104 8.01 -19.59 20.30
N GLU A 105 7.19 -19.63 19.24
CA GLU A 105 7.30 -20.59 18.13
C GLU A 105 7.69 -19.83 16.86
N ASP A 106 8.33 -20.52 15.90
CA ASP A 106 8.92 -19.89 14.72
C ASP A 106 7.83 -19.24 13.82
N ILE A 107 7.77 -17.91 13.84
CA ILE A 107 6.76 -17.13 13.10
C ILE A 107 7.14 -17.10 11.62
N SER A 108 6.37 -17.75 10.75
CA SER A 108 6.63 -17.71 9.30
C SER A 108 6.33 -16.33 8.69
N ILE A 109 6.94 -16.02 7.54
CA ILE A 109 6.69 -14.78 6.79
C ILE A 109 5.22 -14.57 6.41
N GLY A 110 4.41 -15.65 6.34
CA GLY A 110 2.96 -15.61 6.15
C GLY A 110 2.18 -14.89 7.26
N PHE A 111 2.73 -14.77 8.47
CA PHE A 111 2.15 -13.94 9.54
C PHE A 111 2.39 -12.44 9.34
N TYR A 112 3.34 -12.07 8.48
CA TYR A 112 3.77 -10.68 8.27
C TYR A 112 3.25 -10.09 6.96
N ARG A 113 2.92 -10.95 5.99
CA ARG A 113 2.29 -10.57 4.73
C ARG A 113 0.96 -11.30 4.53
N PHE A 114 -0.06 -10.57 4.08
CA PHE A 114 -1.29 -11.14 3.53
C PHE A 114 -1.45 -10.65 2.10
N ARG A 115 -1.85 -11.53 1.19
CA ARG A 115 -2.22 -11.15 -0.18
C ARG A 115 -3.57 -11.72 -0.57
N LYS A 116 -4.40 -10.89 -1.21
CA LYS A 116 -5.61 -11.34 -1.91
C LYS A 116 -5.68 -10.70 -3.28
N HIS A 117 -6.11 -11.50 -4.25
CA HIS A 117 -6.36 -11.06 -5.61
C HIS A 117 -7.82 -11.37 -5.97
N ILE A 118 -8.57 -10.35 -6.38
CA ILE A 118 -9.98 -10.42 -6.78
C ILE A 118 -10.06 -10.10 -8.27
N GLN A 119 -10.32 -11.13 -9.08
CA GLN A 119 -10.15 -11.06 -10.53
C GLN A 119 -11.14 -10.10 -11.23
N ARG A 120 -12.37 -10.05 -10.73
CA ARG A 120 -13.51 -9.35 -11.38
C ARG A 120 -14.32 -8.61 -10.31
N PRO A 121 -13.83 -7.47 -9.80
CA PRO A 121 -14.52 -6.73 -8.76
C PRO A 121 -15.87 -6.21 -9.26
N ALA A 122 -16.96 -6.83 -8.79
CA ALA A 122 -18.33 -6.53 -9.21
C ALA A 122 -19.09 -5.59 -8.25
N SER A 123 -18.48 -5.21 -7.12
CA SER A 123 -19.07 -4.34 -6.09
C SER A 123 -18.41 -2.95 -6.06
N ALA A 124 -18.99 -2.02 -5.30
CA ALA A 124 -18.40 -0.70 -5.04
C ALA A 124 -17.05 -0.82 -4.32
N LEU A 125 -16.12 0.10 -4.59
CA LEU A 125 -14.75 0.10 -4.06
C LEU A 125 -14.71 -0.01 -2.52
N LYS A 126 -15.67 0.63 -1.84
CA LYS A 126 -15.83 0.59 -0.39
C LYS A 126 -15.94 -0.82 0.19
N VAL A 127 -16.52 -1.78 -0.55
CA VAL A 127 -16.64 -3.19 -0.13
C VAL A 127 -15.26 -3.86 -0.03
N TYR A 128 -14.32 -3.44 -0.89
CA TYR A 128 -12.96 -3.96 -0.91
C TYR A 128 -12.02 -3.20 0.04
N THR A 129 -12.24 -1.90 0.24
CA THR A 129 -11.37 -1.08 1.10
C THR A 129 -11.80 -1.03 2.56
N GLN A 130 -13.08 -1.22 2.89
CA GLN A 130 -13.55 -1.22 4.28
C GLN A 130 -12.85 -2.28 5.17
N PRO A 131 -12.56 -3.52 4.70
CA PRO A 131 -11.77 -4.47 5.47
C PRO A 131 -10.29 -4.11 5.61
N LEU A 132 -9.76 -3.19 4.80
CA LEU A 132 -8.36 -2.71 4.89
C LEU A 132 -8.18 -1.61 5.95
N LEU A 133 -9.26 -0.97 6.40
CA LEU A 133 -9.22 0.01 7.49
C LEU A 133 -8.60 -0.60 8.77
N SER A 134 -7.66 0.12 9.37
CA SER A 134 -7.11 -0.13 10.71
C SER A 134 -6.95 1.20 11.44
N PRO A 135 -7.84 1.54 12.39
CA PRO A 135 -7.74 2.77 13.16
C PRO A 135 -6.46 2.88 14.02
N THR A 136 -5.92 1.73 14.42
CA THR A 136 -4.72 1.58 15.27
C THR A 136 -3.43 1.32 14.47
N ILE A 137 -3.51 1.24 13.14
CA ILE A 137 -2.38 1.00 12.24
C ILE A 137 -1.63 -0.30 12.61
N ASP A 138 -2.39 -1.38 12.80
CA ASP A 138 -1.84 -2.71 13.10
C ASP A 138 -1.08 -3.30 11.90
N PHE A 139 -1.41 -2.84 10.69
CA PHE A 139 -0.82 -3.24 9.42
C PHE A 139 -0.89 -2.10 8.38
N LEU A 140 0.09 -2.08 7.49
CA LEU A 140 0.11 -1.30 6.26
C LEU A 140 -0.78 -1.95 5.20
N SER A 141 -1.54 -1.15 4.47
CA SER A 141 -2.31 -1.59 3.30
C SER A 141 -1.57 -1.28 2.01
N HIS A 142 -1.67 -2.18 1.05
CA HIS A 142 -1.25 -2.00 -0.32
C HIS A 142 -2.42 -2.34 -1.24
N LEU A 143 -2.73 -1.43 -2.16
CA LEU A 143 -3.86 -1.56 -3.07
C LEU A 143 -3.39 -1.43 -4.51
N VAL A 144 -3.66 -2.46 -5.31
CA VAL A 144 -3.51 -2.45 -6.77
C VAL A 144 -4.89 -2.41 -7.39
N ILE A 145 -5.16 -1.41 -8.23
CA ILE A 145 -6.37 -1.30 -9.06
C ILE A 145 -5.94 -1.44 -10.51
N SER A 146 -6.45 -2.49 -11.15
CA SER A 146 -6.10 -2.94 -12.49
C SER A 146 -7.32 -2.99 -13.42
N GLY A 147 -7.15 -3.45 -14.66
CA GLY A 147 -8.22 -3.60 -15.64
C GLY A 147 -9.40 -4.46 -15.16
N GLY A 148 -10.61 -4.12 -15.58
CA GLY A 148 -11.85 -4.75 -15.15
C GLY A 148 -12.51 -4.06 -13.94
N CYS A 149 -11.95 -2.96 -13.46
CA CYS A 149 -12.51 -2.18 -12.36
C CYS A 149 -13.44 -1.05 -12.87
N ARG A 150 -14.67 -1.00 -12.34
CA ARG A 150 -15.66 0.07 -12.63
C ARG A 150 -15.88 0.98 -11.43
N PHE A 151 -14.83 1.64 -10.94
CA PHE A 151 -14.95 2.57 -9.83
C PHE A 151 -15.17 4.00 -10.33
N SER A 152 -16.11 4.71 -9.70
CA SER A 152 -16.38 6.11 -9.98
C SER A 152 -15.31 7.04 -9.38
N ILE A 153 -15.17 8.25 -9.92
CA ILE A 153 -14.25 9.26 -9.38
C ILE A 153 -14.52 9.51 -7.89
N ASN A 154 -15.79 9.52 -7.46
CA ASN A 154 -16.18 9.71 -6.06
C ASN A 154 -15.64 8.58 -5.16
N GLU A 155 -15.70 7.32 -5.61
CA GLU A 155 -15.12 6.19 -4.88
C GLU A 155 -13.59 6.28 -4.82
N MET A 156 -12.95 6.68 -5.93
CA MET A 156 -11.51 6.88 -5.98
C MET A 156 -11.06 8.01 -5.06
N LEU A 157 -11.83 9.09 -4.91
CA LEU A 157 -11.54 10.20 -3.99
C LEU A 157 -11.49 9.73 -2.52
N CYS A 158 -12.39 8.83 -2.10
CA CYS A 158 -12.39 8.24 -0.75
C CYS A 158 -11.13 7.41 -0.41
N LEU A 159 -10.26 7.08 -1.38
CA LEU A 159 -8.99 6.40 -1.07
C LEU A 159 -8.08 7.25 -0.17
N ALA A 160 -8.16 8.59 -0.25
CA ALA A 160 -7.36 9.50 0.58
C ALA A 160 -7.64 9.35 2.09
N GLU A 161 -8.81 8.81 2.47
CA GLU A 161 -9.21 8.54 3.86
C GLU A 161 -8.52 7.29 4.45
N LEU A 162 -7.88 6.45 3.62
CA LEU A 162 -7.21 5.21 4.06
C LEU A 162 -5.89 5.52 4.78
N ARG A 163 -5.99 5.86 6.08
CA ARG A 163 -4.84 6.27 6.91
C ARG A 163 -3.68 5.28 6.95
N ASN A 164 -3.94 3.98 6.79
CA ASN A 164 -2.91 2.94 6.78
C ASN A 164 -2.46 2.50 5.37
N LEU A 165 -2.85 3.19 4.29
CA LEU A 165 -2.39 2.88 2.94
C LEU A 165 -0.93 3.31 2.74
N SER A 166 -0.03 2.36 2.47
CA SER A 166 1.40 2.59 2.28
C SER A 166 1.83 2.59 0.81
N ALA A 167 1.13 1.84 -0.03
CA ALA A 167 1.37 1.77 -1.47
C ALA A 167 0.05 1.73 -2.25
N LEU A 168 -0.03 2.53 -3.31
CA LEU A 168 -1.15 2.57 -4.25
C LEU A 168 -0.63 2.41 -5.67
N GLU A 169 -1.09 1.37 -6.38
CA GLU A 169 -0.80 1.14 -7.79
C GLU A 169 -2.09 1.21 -8.62
N LEU A 170 -2.12 2.10 -9.60
CA LEU A 170 -3.19 2.23 -10.59
C LEU A 170 -2.62 1.81 -11.95
N ILE A 171 -3.07 0.68 -12.51
CA ILE A 171 -2.48 0.08 -13.72
C ILE A 171 -3.56 -0.20 -14.78
N GLN A 172 -3.61 0.68 -15.78
CA GLN A 172 -4.42 0.51 -16.98
C GLN A 172 -3.74 -0.51 -17.92
N PRO A 173 -4.45 -1.56 -18.40
CA PRO A 173 -3.90 -2.50 -19.37
C PRO A 173 -3.91 -1.92 -20.80
N ALA A 174 -2.75 -1.90 -21.45
CA ALA A 174 -2.58 -1.28 -22.78
C ALA A 174 -3.30 -2.01 -23.94
N ASP A 175 -3.54 -3.32 -23.81
CA ASP A 175 -3.84 -4.19 -24.97
C ASP A 175 -5.30 -4.62 -25.13
N LEU A 176 -6.23 -4.05 -24.34
CA LEU A 176 -7.59 -4.56 -24.22
C LEU A 176 -8.65 -3.47 -24.48
N PRO A 177 -8.96 -3.17 -25.75
CA PRO A 177 -10.03 -2.22 -26.08
C PRO A 177 -11.36 -2.65 -25.46
N GLY A 178 -11.96 -1.74 -24.69
CA GLY A 178 -13.22 -1.99 -23.96
C GLY A 178 -13.06 -2.57 -22.55
N VAL A 179 -11.83 -2.84 -22.07
CA VAL A 179 -11.62 -3.13 -20.64
C VAL A 179 -11.85 -1.87 -19.82
N GLN A 180 -12.66 -2.03 -18.78
CA GLN A 180 -13.04 -0.94 -17.89
C GLN A 180 -11.92 -0.65 -16.89
N PHE A 181 -11.63 0.62 -16.69
CA PHE A 181 -10.66 1.14 -15.75
C PHE A 181 -11.19 2.48 -15.22
N PRO A 182 -10.97 2.85 -13.94
CA PRO A 182 -11.38 4.17 -13.44
C PRO A 182 -10.68 5.32 -14.18
N GLU A 183 -11.36 6.47 -14.31
CA GLU A 183 -10.73 7.69 -14.82
C GLU A 183 -9.69 8.20 -13.81
N VAL A 184 -8.43 8.36 -14.26
CA VAL A 184 -7.30 8.76 -13.42
C VAL A 184 -6.60 9.93 -14.11
N SER A 185 -6.90 11.14 -13.63
CA SER A 185 -6.40 12.40 -14.20
C SER A 185 -5.85 13.34 -13.11
N ASP A 186 -5.19 14.42 -13.50
CA ASP A 186 -4.70 15.45 -12.57
C ASP A 186 -5.79 16.00 -11.64
N ARG A 187 -7.07 15.90 -12.03
CA ARG A 187 -8.22 16.27 -11.20
C ARG A 187 -8.41 15.34 -10.00
N LEU A 188 -8.15 14.04 -10.15
CA LEU A 188 -8.21 13.06 -9.06
C LEU A 188 -7.09 13.33 -8.05
N LEU A 189 -5.86 13.53 -8.54
CA LEU A 189 -4.71 13.88 -7.71
C LEU A 189 -4.92 15.21 -6.96
N ARG A 190 -5.47 16.21 -7.65
CA ARG A 190 -5.87 17.48 -7.04
C ARG A 190 -6.90 17.26 -5.92
N GLY A 191 -7.96 16.50 -6.18
CA GLY A 191 -9.04 16.24 -5.23
C GLY A 191 -8.55 15.51 -3.97
N TRP A 192 -7.69 14.49 -4.12
CA TRP A 192 -6.99 13.90 -2.98
C TRP A 192 -6.17 14.95 -2.20
N SER A 193 -5.49 15.86 -2.89
CA SER A 193 -4.68 16.92 -2.28
C SER A 193 -5.51 18.04 -1.61
N GLU A 194 -6.84 18.00 -1.72
CA GLU A 194 -7.78 18.94 -1.08
C GLU A 194 -8.47 18.32 0.15
N VAL A 195 -8.24 17.02 0.44
CA VAL A 195 -8.66 16.35 1.69
C VAL A 195 -7.72 16.74 2.83
N ASP A 196 -8.23 16.85 4.06
CA ASP A 196 -7.43 17.07 5.27
C ASP A 196 -6.58 15.84 5.61
N GLU A 197 -5.26 16.04 5.80
CA GLU A 197 -4.27 14.97 6.04
C GLU A 197 -4.37 13.78 5.05
N PRO A 198 -4.22 14.02 3.73
CA PRO A 198 -4.45 12.99 2.74
C PRO A 198 -3.33 11.95 2.76
N PHE A 199 -3.71 10.67 2.81
CA PHE A 199 -2.78 9.55 2.72
C PHE A 199 -1.55 9.64 3.67
N PRO A 200 -1.75 9.67 5.01
CA PRO A 200 -0.69 9.98 5.96
C PRO A 200 0.46 8.96 5.98
N LEU A 201 0.30 7.74 5.46
CA LEU A 201 1.34 6.71 5.35
C LEU A 201 1.72 6.31 3.91
N LEU A 202 1.18 6.98 2.88
CA LEU A 202 1.44 6.57 1.49
C LEU A 202 2.86 6.92 1.08
N ARG A 203 3.74 5.92 1.10
CA ARG A 203 5.15 5.99 0.72
C ARG A 203 5.34 5.90 -0.79
N ILE A 204 4.45 5.18 -1.47
CA ILE A 204 4.59 4.79 -2.87
C ILE A 204 3.28 5.04 -3.63
N LEU A 205 3.34 5.83 -4.70
CA LEU A 205 2.24 6.03 -5.64
C LEU A 205 2.72 5.67 -7.05
N ARG A 206 2.08 4.67 -7.66
CA ARG A 206 2.32 4.27 -9.05
C ARG A 206 1.06 4.50 -9.88
N ILE A 207 1.19 5.20 -11.00
CA ILE A 207 0.10 5.46 -11.95
C ILE A 207 0.58 5.13 -13.36
N ARG A 208 0.04 4.06 -13.94
CA ARG A 208 0.31 3.60 -15.29
C ARG A 208 -0.98 3.69 -16.10
N THR A 209 -1.09 4.74 -16.90
CA THR A 209 -2.30 5.16 -17.62
C THR A 209 -1.94 5.77 -18.97
N ASP A 210 -2.89 5.76 -19.91
CA ASP A 210 -2.64 6.12 -21.31
C ASP A 210 -2.53 7.63 -21.59
N GLY A 211 -2.85 8.55 -20.67
CA GLY A 211 -2.49 9.96 -20.91
C GLY A 211 -3.00 11.12 -20.04
N ASP A 212 -3.91 10.96 -19.06
CA ASP A 212 -4.55 12.12 -18.41
C ASP A 212 -3.77 12.75 -17.22
N ILE A 213 -2.51 12.36 -17.02
CA ILE A 213 -1.63 12.84 -15.94
C ILE A 213 -0.47 13.66 -16.54
N THR A 214 -0.37 14.91 -16.11
CA THR A 214 0.62 15.88 -16.62
C THR A 214 1.66 16.22 -15.55
N GLN A 215 2.67 17.02 -15.88
CA GLN A 215 3.62 17.53 -14.87
C GLN A 215 2.96 18.34 -13.74
N ASP A 216 1.77 18.92 -13.95
CA ASP A 216 0.98 19.60 -12.92
C ASP A 216 0.49 18.66 -11.78
N SER A 217 0.60 17.33 -11.96
CA SER A 217 0.43 16.34 -10.89
C SER A 217 1.40 16.55 -9.72
N LEU A 218 2.64 16.97 -10.00
CA LEU A 218 3.72 17.05 -9.01
C LEU A 218 3.38 17.99 -7.84
N ARG A 219 2.80 19.16 -8.13
CA ARG A 219 2.36 20.10 -7.08
C ARG A 219 1.25 19.55 -6.16
N TRP A 220 0.47 18.58 -6.63
CA TRP A 220 -0.59 17.94 -5.84
C TRP A 220 -0.03 16.83 -4.96
N VAL A 221 0.75 15.90 -5.53
CA VAL A 221 1.35 14.78 -4.77
C VAL A 221 2.39 15.23 -3.75
N THR A 222 2.97 16.44 -3.92
CA THR A 222 3.86 17.08 -2.92
C THR A 222 3.18 17.33 -1.57
N LYS A 223 1.84 17.44 -1.53
CA LYS A 223 1.06 17.58 -0.30
C LYS A 223 0.88 16.27 0.46
N PHE A 224 1.15 15.12 -0.14
CA PHE A 224 1.08 13.83 0.55
C PHE A 224 2.32 13.72 1.46
N PRO A 225 2.15 13.58 2.78
CA PRO A 225 3.22 13.88 3.75
C PRO A 225 4.37 12.87 3.67
N SER A 226 4.04 11.59 3.45
CA SER A 226 4.98 10.47 3.54
C SER A 226 5.43 9.93 2.17
N LEU A 227 4.99 10.57 1.07
CA LEU A 227 5.24 10.09 -0.28
C LEU A 227 6.71 10.27 -0.67
N ALA A 228 7.41 9.15 -0.83
CA ALA A 228 8.82 9.08 -1.18
C ALA A 228 9.05 8.67 -2.65
N VAL A 229 8.16 7.87 -3.25
CA VAL A 229 8.26 7.41 -4.64
C VAL A 229 6.97 7.71 -5.40
N TYR A 230 7.09 8.41 -6.52
CA TYR A 230 6.02 8.64 -7.49
C TYR A 230 6.44 8.11 -8.87
N ASP A 231 5.88 6.97 -9.28
CA ASP A 231 6.12 6.32 -10.58
C ASP A 231 4.92 6.61 -11.51
N VAL A 232 5.13 7.35 -12.60
CA VAL A 232 4.03 7.79 -13.48
C VAL A 232 4.34 7.61 -14.96
N THR A 233 3.40 7.04 -15.72
CA THR A 233 3.43 7.12 -17.19
C THR A 233 2.63 8.33 -17.66
N GLY A 234 3.19 9.03 -18.64
CA GLY A 234 2.47 10.12 -19.31
C GLY A 234 3.09 10.43 -20.66
N SER A 235 2.27 11.00 -21.54
CA SER A 235 2.66 11.52 -22.86
C SER A 235 3.93 12.38 -22.78
N TRP A 236 4.71 12.42 -23.86
CA TRP A 236 5.89 13.27 -23.94
C TRP A 236 5.55 14.76 -23.84
N ASN A 237 4.42 15.18 -24.42
CA ASN A 237 4.06 16.59 -24.54
C ASN A 237 3.71 17.23 -23.19
N ASP A 238 3.09 16.46 -22.30
CA ASP A 238 2.57 16.94 -21.00
C ASP A 238 3.65 17.00 -19.90
N TRP A 239 4.91 16.72 -20.28
CA TRP A 239 6.05 16.54 -19.38
C TRP A 239 7.38 17.06 -19.94
N GLN A 240 7.35 18.06 -20.84
CA GLN A 240 8.57 18.61 -21.46
C GLN A 240 9.54 19.18 -20.42
N ASP A 241 9.03 19.86 -19.39
CA ASP A 241 9.81 20.51 -18.33
C ASP A 241 9.87 19.71 -17.02
N ALA A 242 9.57 18.41 -17.07
CA ALA A 242 9.44 17.53 -15.91
C ALA A 242 10.57 17.65 -14.87
N ARG A 243 11.81 17.87 -15.31
CA ARG A 243 12.97 18.04 -14.41
C ARG A 243 12.93 19.37 -13.65
N ALA A 244 12.59 20.47 -14.34
CA ALA A 244 12.54 21.79 -13.72
C ALA A 244 11.36 21.88 -12.74
N PHE A 245 10.19 21.38 -13.16
CA PHE A 245 8.99 21.34 -12.34
C PHE A 245 9.13 20.42 -11.11
N ALA A 246 9.81 19.28 -11.26
CA ALA A 246 10.15 18.41 -10.13
C ALA A 246 11.02 19.13 -9.09
N LEU A 247 12.09 19.81 -9.52
CA LEU A 247 12.99 20.55 -8.62
C LEU A 247 12.29 21.71 -7.90
N GLN A 248 11.29 22.35 -8.52
CA GLN A 248 10.47 23.38 -7.89
C GLN A 248 9.61 22.83 -6.72
N HIS A 249 9.37 21.52 -6.69
CA HIS A 249 8.49 20.84 -5.74
C HIS A 249 9.23 19.78 -4.89
N ASP A 250 10.55 19.91 -4.73
CA ASP A 250 11.44 19.02 -3.95
C ASP A 250 11.51 17.57 -4.45
N TRP A 251 11.19 17.32 -5.74
CA TRP A 251 11.31 16.01 -6.38
C TRP A 251 12.60 15.87 -7.20
N LYS A 252 13.25 14.71 -7.08
CA LYS A 252 14.34 14.28 -7.97
C LYS A 252 13.75 13.39 -9.08
N LEU A 253 13.79 13.85 -10.33
CA LEU A 253 13.48 13.01 -11.50
C LEU A 253 14.64 12.04 -11.78
N TYR A 254 14.35 10.74 -11.74
CA TYR A 254 15.23 9.70 -12.25
C TYR A 254 14.84 9.30 -13.68
N ARG A 255 15.83 8.87 -14.47
CA ARG A 255 15.63 8.32 -15.82
C ARG A 255 16.01 6.85 -15.81
N PRO A 256 15.08 5.91 -16.09
CA PRO A 256 15.43 4.51 -16.30
C PRO A 256 16.48 4.39 -17.42
N ASN A 257 17.47 3.52 -17.21
CA ASN A 257 18.51 3.27 -18.23
C ASN A 257 17.98 2.39 -19.38
N THR A 258 16.91 1.64 -19.14
CA THR A 258 16.25 0.74 -20.10
C THR A 258 14.73 0.77 -19.86
N TYR A 259 13.94 0.64 -20.93
CA TYR A 259 12.47 0.63 -20.87
C TYR A 259 11.88 -0.71 -20.35
N ALA A 260 12.72 -1.71 -20.08
CA ALA A 260 12.31 -3.09 -19.82
C ALA A 260 12.75 -3.64 -18.44
N ASP A 261 13.51 -2.87 -17.66
CA ASP A 261 14.04 -3.32 -16.37
C ASP A 261 13.19 -2.74 -15.23
N GLU A 262 11.99 -3.31 -15.05
CA GLU A 262 11.09 -3.01 -13.92
C GLU A 262 11.61 -3.51 -12.57
N SER A 263 12.89 -3.87 -12.46
CA SER A 263 13.40 -4.52 -11.28
C SER A 263 13.24 -3.65 -10.03
N LEU A 264 12.80 -4.30 -8.95
CA LEU A 264 12.77 -3.76 -7.60
C LEU A 264 14.13 -3.11 -7.30
N ARG A 265 15.22 -3.78 -7.69
CA ARG A 265 16.58 -3.26 -7.58
C ARG A 265 16.81 -1.86 -8.17
N GLN A 266 16.18 -1.47 -9.29
CA GLN A 266 16.32 -0.11 -9.82
C GLN A 266 15.85 0.90 -8.77
N TYR A 267 14.69 0.67 -8.17
CA TYR A 267 14.15 1.50 -7.08
C TYR A 267 15.05 1.49 -5.84
N MET A 268 15.69 0.36 -5.53
CA MET A 268 16.62 0.28 -4.42
C MET A 268 17.90 1.11 -4.67
N MET A 269 18.48 1.04 -5.87
CA MET A 269 19.61 1.88 -6.25
C MET A 269 19.26 3.37 -6.29
N MET A 270 18.03 3.73 -6.65
CA MET A 270 17.57 5.12 -6.61
C MET A 270 17.33 5.66 -5.19
N LEU A 271 17.11 4.78 -4.22
CA LEU A 271 16.90 5.10 -2.80
C LEU A 271 18.18 4.94 -1.96
N ASP A 272 19.31 4.56 -2.57
CA ASP A 272 20.62 4.53 -1.89
C ASP A 272 21.08 5.96 -1.57
N PRO A 273 21.33 6.31 -0.29
CA PRO A 273 21.85 7.62 0.08
C PRO A 273 23.30 7.85 -0.39
N VAL A 274 24.02 6.80 -0.82
CA VAL A 274 25.39 6.89 -1.31
C VAL A 274 25.40 6.89 -2.84
N GLU A 275 25.83 7.99 -3.45
CA GLU A 275 26.03 8.09 -4.91
C GLU A 275 27.23 7.24 -5.37
N ARG A 276 27.05 5.91 -5.46
CA ARG A 276 28.07 4.97 -5.95
C ARG A 276 28.15 5.03 -7.49
N PRO A 277 29.36 4.99 -8.09
CA PRO A 277 29.53 5.15 -9.55
C PRO A 277 28.86 4.01 -10.33
N GLN A 278 28.08 4.39 -11.36
CA GLN A 278 27.11 3.54 -12.06
C GLN A 278 27.71 2.53 -13.07
N HIS A 279 29.00 2.22 -12.98
CA HIS A 279 29.79 1.59 -14.06
C HIS A 279 30.16 0.12 -13.82
N ILE A 280 29.16 -0.74 -13.54
CA ILE A 280 29.34 -2.20 -13.58
C ILE A 280 28.23 -2.76 -14.48
N ASP A 281 28.51 -3.83 -15.22
CA ASP A 281 27.47 -4.58 -15.94
C ASP A 281 26.57 -5.32 -14.94
N MET A 282 25.31 -4.89 -14.87
CA MET A 282 24.46 -5.07 -13.68
C MET A 282 23.09 -5.68 -13.98
N SER A 283 22.65 -5.79 -15.24
CA SER A 283 21.28 -6.30 -15.55
C SER A 283 21.09 -7.76 -15.11
N PHE A 284 22.03 -8.66 -15.40
CA PHE A 284 21.98 -10.06 -14.94
C PHE A 284 21.95 -10.19 -13.41
N LYS A 285 22.52 -9.22 -12.68
CA LYS A 285 22.48 -9.17 -11.21
C LYS A 285 21.12 -8.67 -10.68
N ALA A 286 20.36 -7.91 -11.47
CA ALA A 286 19.04 -7.40 -11.07
C ALA A 286 17.99 -8.51 -11.01
N ALA A 287 17.86 -9.29 -12.08
CA ALA A 287 16.93 -10.42 -12.13
C ALA A 287 17.16 -11.43 -10.98
N ARG A 288 18.42 -11.63 -10.55
CA ARG A 288 18.77 -12.49 -9.40
C ARG A 288 18.29 -11.92 -8.06
N VAL A 289 18.38 -10.61 -7.82
CA VAL A 289 17.88 -9.96 -6.59
C VAL A 289 16.38 -10.12 -6.48
N ASP A 290 15.65 -9.78 -7.54
CA ASP A 290 14.19 -9.83 -7.56
C ASP A 290 13.67 -11.26 -7.41
N THR A 291 14.30 -12.23 -8.09
CA THR A 291 13.97 -13.65 -7.94
C THR A 291 14.22 -14.15 -6.51
N HIS A 292 15.33 -13.76 -5.89
CA HIS A 292 15.67 -14.15 -4.52
C HIS A 292 14.70 -13.54 -3.49
N LEU A 293 14.38 -12.24 -3.61
CA LEU A 293 13.46 -11.57 -2.71
C LEU A 293 12.01 -12.10 -2.87
N LYS A 294 11.62 -12.51 -4.09
CA LYS A 294 10.37 -13.21 -4.34
C LYS A 294 10.36 -14.62 -3.73
N SER A 295 11.41 -15.41 -3.91
CA SER A 295 11.51 -16.75 -3.33
C SER A 295 11.50 -16.72 -1.81
N LEU A 296 12.11 -15.70 -1.20
CA LEU A 296 12.08 -15.52 0.25
C LEU A 296 10.68 -15.17 0.77
N CYS A 297 9.91 -14.39 0.03
CA CYS A 297 8.50 -14.20 0.36
C CYS A 297 7.73 -15.52 0.30
N ASP A 298 7.92 -16.32 -0.74
CA ASP A 298 7.14 -17.54 -1.00
C ASP A 298 7.63 -18.82 -0.28
N ASP A 299 8.78 -18.81 0.42
CA ASP A 299 9.24 -19.94 1.25
C ASP A 299 8.55 -19.96 2.63
N PRO A 300 7.73 -20.98 2.95
CA PRO A 300 7.05 -21.07 4.25
C PRO A 300 8.00 -21.36 5.43
N ARG A 301 9.26 -21.76 5.16
CA ARG A 301 10.31 -21.97 6.15
C ARG A 301 11.07 -20.68 6.49
N CYS A 302 10.71 -19.56 5.85
CA CYS A 302 11.29 -18.27 6.16
C CYS A 302 10.69 -17.75 7.48
N PHE A 303 11.46 -17.90 8.56
CA PHE A 303 11.08 -17.48 9.91
C PHE A 303 11.47 -16.02 10.18
N ILE A 304 10.69 -15.38 11.05
CA ILE A 304 10.84 -13.99 11.46
C ILE A 304 11.34 -13.92 12.89
N GLU A 305 12.39 -13.13 13.07
CA GLU A 305 12.88 -12.70 14.37
C GLU A 305 12.54 -11.21 14.58
N PHE A 306 12.37 -10.81 15.83
CA PHE A 306 12.19 -9.40 16.21
C PHE A 306 13.44 -8.92 16.94
N VAL A 307 14.18 -8.02 16.30
CA VAL A 307 15.39 -7.40 16.86
C VAL A 307 15.09 -5.96 17.31
N PRO A 308 15.84 -5.39 18.26
CA PRO A 308 15.75 -3.96 18.54
C PRO A 308 16.04 -3.13 17.28
N ASN A 309 15.31 -2.02 17.10
CA ASN A 309 15.39 -1.21 15.89
C ASN A 309 16.83 -0.73 15.62
N ARG A 310 17.24 -0.78 14.34
CA ARG A 310 18.58 -0.41 13.84
C ARG A 310 19.74 -1.34 14.26
N GLN A 311 19.46 -2.51 14.84
CA GLN A 311 20.50 -3.54 15.05
C GLN A 311 20.73 -4.43 13.82
N ALA A 312 19.74 -4.57 12.93
CA ALA A 312 19.91 -5.28 11.67
C ALA A 312 20.69 -4.42 10.65
N SER A 313 21.55 -5.06 9.85
CA SER A 313 22.25 -4.36 8.77
C SER A 313 21.26 -3.89 7.69
N PRO A 314 21.43 -2.69 7.10
CA PRO A 314 20.54 -2.17 6.06
C PRO A 314 20.34 -3.13 4.88
N LEU A 315 19.12 -3.15 4.35
CA LEU A 315 18.75 -4.00 3.21
C LEU A 315 19.63 -3.73 1.96
N LEU A 316 20.09 -2.48 1.77
CA LEU A 316 21.00 -2.09 0.68
C LEU A 316 22.41 -2.69 0.81
N ASP A 317 22.90 -2.89 2.03
CA ASP A 317 24.26 -3.41 2.24
C ASP A 317 24.33 -4.89 1.87
N TYR A 318 23.31 -5.68 2.23
CA TYR A 318 23.20 -7.08 1.78
C TYR A 318 23.08 -7.23 0.26
N LEU A 319 22.41 -6.29 -0.41
CA LEU A 319 22.19 -6.35 -1.86
C LEU A 319 23.33 -5.75 -2.70
N SER A 320 24.21 -4.97 -2.07
CA SER A 320 25.44 -4.47 -2.70
C SER A 320 26.67 -5.33 -2.41
N ASP A 321 26.62 -6.21 -1.40
CA ASP A 321 27.68 -7.17 -1.08
C ASP A 321 27.75 -8.33 -2.09
N THR A 322 28.69 -8.21 -3.03
CA THR A 322 28.95 -9.24 -4.05
C THR A 322 29.43 -10.58 -3.50
N THR A 323 29.89 -10.65 -2.25
CA THR A 323 30.30 -11.92 -1.63
C THR A 323 29.12 -12.69 -1.06
N LYS A 324 28.08 -12.00 -0.57
CA LYS A 324 26.83 -12.62 -0.07
C LYS A 324 25.88 -13.06 -1.18
N ALA A 325 26.09 -12.59 -2.41
CA ALA A 325 25.44 -13.13 -3.62
C ALA A 325 25.83 -14.60 -3.96
N TYR A 326 26.70 -15.20 -3.14
CA TYR A 326 27.08 -16.63 -3.13
C TYR A 326 26.51 -17.41 -1.94
N MET A 327 25.58 -16.86 -1.15
CA MET A 327 24.75 -17.70 -0.27
C MET A 327 24.08 -18.80 -1.12
N PRO A 328 24.08 -20.07 -0.66
CA PRO A 328 23.50 -21.14 -1.44
C PRO A 328 22.01 -20.86 -1.63
N THR A 329 21.63 -20.59 -2.89
CA THR A 329 20.25 -20.81 -3.32
C THR A 329 19.89 -22.22 -2.90
N TRP A 330 18.94 -22.34 -1.97
CA TRP A 330 18.26 -23.60 -1.73
C TRP A 330 17.53 -23.91 -3.03
N VAL A 331 18.15 -24.74 -3.86
CA VAL A 331 17.53 -25.26 -5.07
C VAL A 331 16.42 -26.18 -4.61
N ALA A 332 15.25 -25.61 -4.38
CA ALA A 332 14.02 -26.33 -4.58
C ALA A 332 13.97 -26.60 -6.09
N ASP A 333 14.15 -27.87 -6.48
CA ASP A 333 13.95 -28.31 -7.85
C ASP A 333 12.53 -27.93 -8.27
N ALA A 334 12.41 -26.83 -9.01
CA ALA A 334 11.14 -26.35 -9.49
C ALA A 334 10.72 -27.23 -10.68
N PRO A 335 9.63 -28.01 -10.59
CA PRO A 335 9.13 -28.71 -11.75
C PRO A 335 8.70 -27.72 -12.84
N GLU A 336 8.69 -28.20 -14.08
CA GLU A 336 8.47 -27.37 -15.27
C GLU A 336 7.16 -26.56 -15.24
N VAL A 337 7.15 -25.50 -16.06
CA VAL A 337 6.20 -24.39 -16.02
C VAL A 337 4.76 -24.82 -16.32
N GLU A 338 3.99 -25.13 -15.27
CA GLU A 338 2.57 -24.80 -15.26
C GLU A 338 2.40 -23.30 -15.05
N LEU A 339 1.65 -22.62 -15.93
CA LEU A 339 1.29 -21.21 -15.76
C LEU A 339 0.66 -20.99 -14.37
N PRO A 340 1.26 -20.16 -13.49
CA PRO A 340 0.72 -19.98 -12.15
C PRO A 340 -0.71 -19.44 -12.23
N SER A 341 -1.65 -20.14 -11.59
CA SER A 341 -2.99 -19.57 -11.39
C SER A 341 -2.83 -18.21 -10.72
N CYS A 342 -3.61 -17.21 -11.12
CA CYS A 342 -3.28 -15.82 -10.78
C CYS A 342 -3.42 -15.46 -9.29
N HIS A 343 -3.87 -16.40 -8.47
CA HIS A 343 -3.86 -16.33 -7.00
C HIS A 343 -2.51 -16.73 -6.38
N LYS A 344 -1.62 -17.39 -7.14
CA LYS A 344 -0.24 -17.73 -6.75
C LYS A 344 0.78 -16.63 -7.07
N LEU A 345 0.39 -15.58 -7.80
CA LEU A 345 1.30 -14.51 -8.22
C LEU A 345 1.59 -13.54 -7.07
N SER A 346 2.89 -13.38 -6.78
CA SER A 346 3.45 -12.55 -5.70
C SER A 346 3.57 -11.08 -6.12
N PHE A 347 2.44 -10.45 -6.45
CA PHE A 347 2.39 -9.07 -6.93
C PHE A 347 2.86 -8.04 -5.88
N GLU A 348 2.71 -8.38 -4.60
CA GLU A 348 3.05 -7.50 -3.49
C GLU A 348 4.54 -7.31 -3.23
N VAL A 349 5.40 -8.18 -3.79
CA VAL A 349 6.83 -8.25 -3.48
C VAL A 349 7.53 -6.91 -3.70
N TRP A 350 7.21 -6.23 -4.81
CA TRP A 350 7.77 -4.91 -5.12
C TRP A 350 7.41 -3.86 -4.06
N ALA A 351 6.12 -3.68 -3.76
CA ALA A 351 5.65 -2.72 -2.77
C ALA A 351 6.13 -3.06 -1.35
N PHE A 352 6.20 -4.35 -1.01
CA PHE A 352 6.65 -4.85 0.29
C PHE A 352 8.11 -4.47 0.57
N TRP A 353 9.03 -4.82 -0.33
CA TRP A 353 10.45 -4.50 -0.13
C TRP A 353 10.76 -3.01 -0.24
N LEU A 354 10.01 -2.25 -1.06
CA LEU A 354 10.15 -0.79 -1.08
C LEU A 354 9.60 -0.10 0.17
N CYS A 355 8.47 -0.55 0.72
CA CYS A 355 7.98 -0.01 2.00
C CYS A 355 8.98 -0.28 3.14
N SER A 356 9.67 -1.43 3.13
CA SER A 356 10.79 -1.72 4.03
C SER A 356 11.96 -0.76 3.83
N LEU A 357 12.41 -0.58 2.58
CA LEU A 357 13.56 0.27 2.28
C LEU A 357 13.30 1.76 2.59
N ILE A 358 12.11 2.27 2.26
CA ILE A 358 11.70 3.64 2.58
C ILE A 358 11.55 3.83 4.09
N GLY A 359 11.06 2.81 4.82
CA GLY A 359 11.00 2.83 6.28
C GLY A 359 12.40 2.93 6.91
N GLN A 360 13.34 2.11 6.45
CA GLN A 360 14.74 2.16 6.87
C GLN A 360 15.39 3.52 6.58
N SER A 361 15.21 4.08 5.36
CA SER A 361 15.85 5.34 4.98
C SER A 361 15.25 6.58 5.67
N CYS A 362 13.96 6.56 5.97
CA CYS A 362 13.25 7.64 6.67
C CYS A 362 13.12 7.41 8.19
N GLY A 363 13.67 6.31 8.72
CA GLY A 363 13.61 5.96 10.14
C GLY A 363 12.19 5.79 10.71
N ASP A 364 11.24 5.41 9.85
CA ASP A 364 9.78 5.30 10.08
C ASP A 364 9.19 6.49 10.86
N GLU A 365 9.64 7.72 10.56
CA GLU A 365 9.13 8.94 11.19
C GLU A 365 7.64 9.19 10.95
N ASP A 366 7.10 8.74 9.81
CA ASP A 366 5.68 8.77 9.46
C ASP A 366 4.84 7.92 10.43
N LEU A 367 5.30 6.69 10.73
CA LEU A 367 4.67 5.83 11.74
C LEU A 367 4.81 6.43 13.15
N ARG A 368 6.00 6.96 13.49
CA ARG A 368 6.23 7.60 14.81
C ARG A 368 5.34 8.83 15.02
N ALA A 369 5.12 9.64 13.97
CA ALA A 369 4.25 10.82 14.01
C ALA A 369 2.77 10.46 14.27
N LEU A 370 2.34 9.27 13.85
CA LEU A 370 1.00 8.73 14.14
C LEU A 370 0.91 7.95 15.47
N GLY A 371 1.97 7.99 16.30
CA GLY A 371 2.01 7.35 17.60
C GLY A 371 2.27 5.85 17.57
N CYS A 372 2.74 5.29 16.46
CA CYS A 372 3.13 3.88 16.39
C CYS A 372 4.50 3.66 17.03
N ASP A 373 4.56 2.70 17.96
CA ASP A 373 5.81 2.13 18.46
C ASP A 373 6.61 1.47 17.31
N ILE A 374 7.91 1.71 17.28
CA ILE A 374 8.88 1.17 16.32
C ILE A 374 10.21 0.82 17.02
N ASP A 375 10.18 0.47 18.31
CA ASP A 375 11.36 0.06 19.07
C ASP A 375 11.89 -1.33 18.67
N THR A 376 11.04 -2.15 18.05
CA THR A 376 11.40 -3.45 17.45
C THR A 376 11.26 -3.45 15.93
N GLN A 377 12.10 -4.24 15.26
CA GLN A 377 12.15 -4.42 13.82
C GLN A 377 12.07 -5.91 13.48
N ALA A 378 11.18 -6.26 12.56
CA ALA A 378 11.05 -7.64 12.07
C ALA A 378 12.12 -7.93 11.01
N VAL A 379 12.81 -9.06 11.13
CA VAL A 379 13.82 -9.53 10.17
C VAL A 379 13.52 -10.96 9.75
N ALA A 380 13.77 -11.26 8.48
CA ALA A 380 13.67 -12.58 7.89
C ALA A 380 15.08 -13.05 7.50
N GLY A 381 15.76 -13.76 8.41
CA GLY A 381 17.21 -13.95 8.33
C GLY A 381 17.92 -12.59 8.27
N PRO A 382 18.76 -12.31 7.24
CA PRO A 382 19.43 -11.01 7.13
C PRO A 382 18.54 -9.87 6.61
N TYR A 383 17.30 -10.14 6.18
CA TYR A 383 16.48 -9.17 5.45
C TYR A 383 15.51 -8.44 6.38
N VAL A 384 15.69 -7.11 6.51
CA VAL A 384 14.75 -6.23 7.22
C VAL A 384 13.40 -6.18 6.50
N LEU A 385 12.33 -6.50 7.22
CA LEU A 385 10.95 -6.40 6.76
C LEU A 385 10.37 -5.00 7.04
N PRO A 386 9.22 -4.61 6.42
CA PRO A 386 8.55 -3.35 6.76
C PRO A 386 8.24 -3.26 8.25
N SER A 387 8.31 -2.08 8.86
CA SER A 387 8.17 -1.90 10.32
C SER A 387 6.76 -2.17 10.87
N ARG A 388 5.80 -2.45 9.99
CA ARG A 388 4.48 -3.01 10.30
C ARG A 388 4.11 -4.07 9.26
N ARG A 389 3.28 -5.04 9.66
CA ARG A 389 2.79 -6.11 8.77
C ARG A 389 2.05 -5.53 7.57
N MET A 390 1.95 -6.27 6.46
CA MET A 390 1.41 -5.74 5.21
C MET A 390 0.26 -6.57 4.65
N VAL A 391 -0.84 -5.90 4.33
CA VAL A 391 -2.03 -6.47 3.67
C VAL A 391 -2.10 -5.93 2.26
N SER A 392 -1.94 -6.80 1.27
CA SER A 392 -1.98 -6.46 -0.16
C SER A 392 -3.25 -6.96 -0.82
N LEU A 393 -3.95 -6.07 -1.52
CA LEU A 393 -5.17 -6.36 -2.26
C LEU A 393 -5.00 -5.93 -3.73
N CYS A 394 -5.14 -6.88 -4.64
CA CYS A 394 -5.21 -6.61 -6.08
C CYS A 394 -6.64 -6.77 -6.57
N LEU A 395 -7.15 -5.75 -7.28
CA LEU A 395 -8.48 -5.69 -7.86
C LEU A 395 -8.37 -5.59 -9.39
N GLY A 396 -8.96 -6.55 -10.11
CA GLY A 396 -8.89 -6.60 -11.58
C GLY A 396 -7.63 -7.32 -12.09
N HIS A 397 -7.37 -7.24 -13.40
CA HIS A 397 -6.29 -7.92 -14.11
C HIS A 397 -5.63 -7.02 -15.16
N ASN A 398 -4.34 -7.24 -15.41
CA ASN A 398 -3.58 -6.52 -16.43
C ASN A 398 -3.54 -7.23 -17.80
N CYS A 399 -3.90 -8.52 -17.88
CA CYS A 399 -3.60 -9.35 -19.06
C CYS A 399 -4.77 -10.22 -19.55
N ARG A 400 -4.80 -10.45 -20.87
CA ARG A 400 -5.84 -11.20 -21.60
C ARG A 400 -6.03 -12.66 -21.15
N ASN A 401 -4.97 -13.26 -20.59
CA ASN A 401 -4.92 -14.68 -20.23
C ASN A 401 -5.22 -14.98 -18.75
N GLY A 402 -5.68 -14.00 -17.97
CA GLY A 402 -5.99 -14.22 -16.55
C GLY A 402 -4.82 -13.97 -15.58
N ALA A 403 -3.62 -13.63 -16.06
CA ALA A 403 -2.45 -13.40 -15.20
C ALA A 403 -2.34 -11.95 -14.69
N ILE A 404 -1.74 -11.78 -13.50
CA ILE A 404 -1.07 -10.52 -13.12
C ILE A 404 0.36 -10.63 -13.66
N ASP A 405 0.55 -10.26 -14.92
CA ASP A 405 1.91 -10.13 -15.43
C ASP A 405 2.51 -8.79 -15.02
N ILE A 406 3.85 -8.71 -15.01
CA ILE A 406 4.55 -7.43 -15.05
C ILE A 406 4.04 -6.76 -16.34
N PRO A 407 3.43 -5.56 -16.30
CA PRO A 407 2.72 -5.03 -17.46
C PRO A 407 3.72 -4.77 -18.58
N LEU A 408 3.73 -5.68 -19.56
CA LEU A 408 4.58 -5.57 -20.73
C LEU A 408 4.25 -4.25 -21.41
N PHE A 409 5.28 -3.41 -21.54
CA PHE A 409 5.20 -2.10 -22.16
C PHE A 409 4.92 -2.28 -23.66
N ILE A 410 3.64 -2.41 -24.04
CA ILE A 410 3.26 -2.43 -25.44
C ILE A 410 3.18 -0.99 -25.93
N GLN A 411 3.94 -0.75 -26.99
CA GLN A 411 4.10 0.51 -27.68
C GLN A 411 2.79 0.90 -28.39
N GLY A 412 1.84 1.43 -27.62
CA GLY A 412 0.66 2.08 -28.16
C GLY A 412 1.02 3.26 -29.07
N PHE A 413 0.07 3.70 -29.90
CA PHE A 413 0.28 4.74 -30.93
C PHE A 413 0.65 6.14 -30.39
N TYR A 414 0.78 6.30 -29.06
CA TYR A 414 1.13 7.54 -28.38
C TYR A 414 2.46 7.39 -27.63
N SER A 415 3.30 8.42 -27.67
CA SER A 415 4.66 8.45 -27.11
C SER A 415 4.69 8.64 -25.59
N THR A 416 3.99 7.78 -24.85
CA THR A 416 4.06 7.77 -23.38
C THR A 416 5.44 7.31 -22.90
N ARG A 417 5.91 7.92 -21.80
CA ARG A 417 7.14 7.50 -21.12
C ARG A 417 6.91 7.46 -19.61
N GLN A 418 7.43 6.39 -18.99
CA GLN A 418 7.56 6.29 -17.54
C GLN A 418 8.53 7.35 -17.01
N LYS A 419 8.18 7.95 -15.88
CA LYS A 419 8.98 8.95 -15.16
C LYS A 419 8.89 8.61 -13.68
N ILE A 420 10.03 8.46 -13.03
CA ILE A 420 10.08 8.10 -11.61
C ILE A 420 10.64 9.29 -10.86
N PHE A 421 9.86 9.81 -9.92
CA PHE A 421 10.20 10.93 -9.07
C PHE A 421 10.41 10.42 -7.65
N ILE A 422 11.49 10.88 -7.01
CA ILE A 422 11.81 10.49 -5.65
C ILE A 422 11.97 11.72 -4.77
N ARG A 423 11.40 11.62 -3.57
CA ARG A 423 11.49 12.61 -2.50
C ARG A 423 12.19 11.95 -1.32
N CYS A 424 13.40 12.38 -1.03
CA CYS A 424 14.13 11.91 0.15
C CYS A 424 13.51 12.55 1.40
N GLY A 425 12.89 11.75 2.27
CA GLY A 425 12.24 12.23 3.49
C GLY A 425 13.20 12.86 4.50
N SER A 426 12.68 13.85 5.24
CA SER A 426 13.08 14.24 6.60
C SER A 426 14.46 14.83 6.93
N ALA A 427 15.44 14.91 6.03
CA ALA A 427 16.74 15.52 6.40
C ALA A 427 16.74 17.05 6.63
N ASN A 428 15.67 17.78 6.27
CA ASN A 428 15.69 19.27 6.21
C ASN A 428 14.46 20.01 6.79
N GLN A 429 13.47 19.36 7.39
CA GLN A 429 12.36 20.08 8.06
C GLN A 429 12.74 20.58 9.47
N LYS A 430 13.84 21.34 9.54
CA LYS A 430 14.17 22.20 10.70
C LYS A 430 15.02 23.43 10.32
N LYS A 431 14.64 24.10 9.22
CA LYS A 431 14.96 25.52 9.01
C LYS A 431 13.70 26.35 9.15
N THR A 432 13.44 26.77 10.39
CA THR A 432 12.63 27.97 10.65
C THR A 432 13.23 29.11 9.86
N LEU A 433 12.54 29.59 8.82
CA LEU A 433 12.95 30.78 8.11
C LEU A 433 12.91 31.97 9.09
N PRO A 434 14.00 32.71 9.29
CA PRO A 434 13.95 33.93 10.08
C PRO A 434 13.04 34.95 9.36
N PRO A 435 12.30 35.81 10.10
CA PRO A 435 11.42 36.79 9.50
C PRO A 435 12.24 37.77 8.63
N VAL A 436 11.89 37.86 7.35
CA VAL A 436 12.52 38.80 6.42
C VAL A 436 12.15 40.23 6.85
N PRO A 437 13.12 41.11 7.14
CA PRO A 437 12.82 42.49 7.49
C PRO A 437 12.28 43.25 6.26
N PRO A 438 11.36 44.21 6.44
CA PRO A 438 10.81 44.97 5.32
C PRO A 438 11.91 45.76 4.62
N ARG A 439 12.08 45.53 3.30
CA ARG A 439 13.04 46.29 2.49
C ARG A 439 12.68 47.77 2.49
N ALA A 440 13.55 48.59 3.05
CA ALA A 440 13.50 50.03 2.87
C ALA A 440 13.62 50.39 1.38
N GLY A 441 12.73 51.24 0.89
CA GLY A 441 12.83 51.79 -0.46
C GLY A 441 14.00 52.77 -0.59
N PRO A 442 14.64 52.88 -1.75
CA PRO A 442 15.73 53.82 -1.96
C PRO A 442 15.20 55.26 -1.96
N ILE A 443 15.62 56.03 -0.95
CA ILE A 443 15.38 57.48 -0.88
C ILE A 443 16.27 58.17 -1.91
N CYS A 444 15.65 58.89 -2.85
CA CYS A 444 16.31 59.96 -3.61
C CYS A 444 15.58 61.28 -3.36
N THR A 445 16.31 62.38 -3.14
CA THR A 445 15.76 63.58 -2.48
C THR A 445 15.69 64.81 -3.39
N LYS A 446 14.55 65.54 -3.30
CA LYS A 446 14.38 67.01 -3.53
C LYS A 446 14.60 67.48 -5.00
N ARG A 447 13.98 68.52 -5.57
CA ARG A 447 13.06 69.66 -5.25
C ARG A 447 12.29 69.96 -6.57
N ALA A 448 11.20 70.73 -6.71
CA ALA A 448 10.13 71.28 -5.85
C ALA A 448 9.14 72.08 -6.75
N ARG A 449 8.06 72.65 -6.17
CA ARG A 449 6.99 73.49 -6.80
C ARG A 449 5.95 72.73 -7.65
N SER A 450 4.69 73.16 -7.75
CA SER A 450 3.83 74.01 -6.88
C SER A 450 2.37 73.94 -7.37
N ASP A 451 1.43 74.11 -6.44
CA ASP A 451 -0.01 74.40 -6.57
C ASP A 451 -0.60 74.80 -7.94
N ALA A 452 -1.76 74.22 -8.30
CA ALA A 452 -3.03 74.94 -8.53
C ALA A 452 -4.17 74.05 -9.11
N SER A 453 -5.43 74.45 -8.85
CA SER A 453 -6.70 74.09 -9.52
C SER A 453 -7.05 72.58 -9.67
N SER A 454 -8.06 72.01 -8.99
CA SER A 454 -9.51 72.28 -9.04
C SER A 454 -10.19 71.91 -10.37
N VAL A 455 -11.05 70.86 -10.35
CA VAL A 455 -12.49 70.90 -10.67
C VAL A 455 -13.08 69.48 -10.57
N SER A 456 -14.34 69.41 -10.14
CA SER A 456 -15.16 68.21 -9.88
C SER A 456 -15.63 67.48 -11.15
N HIS A 457 -15.85 66.16 -11.04
CA HIS A 457 -17.20 65.56 -11.22
C HIS A 457 -17.27 64.12 -10.65
N GLU A 458 -18.48 63.67 -10.31
CA GLU A 458 -18.76 62.50 -9.47
C GLU A 458 -18.70 61.12 -10.19
N PRO A 459 -18.54 60.01 -9.44
CA PRO A 459 -18.57 58.65 -9.97
C PRO A 459 -19.98 58.04 -9.99
N ILE A 460 -20.34 57.34 -11.08
CA ILE A 460 -21.55 56.50 -11.11
C ILE A 460 -21.24 55.13 -10.49
N ILE A 461 -21.90 54.84 -9.37
CA ILE A 461 -21.82 53.57 -8.64
C ILE A 461 -22.81 52.57 -9.24
N LEU A 462 -22.35 51.37 -9.64
CA LEU A 462 -23.20 50.20 -9.79
C LEU A 462 -22.81 49.10 -8.79
N ARG A 463 -23.84 48.58 -8.12
CA ARG A 463 -23.75 47.87 -6.83
C ARG A 463 -23.40 46.39 -7.01
N SER A 464 -22.45 45.89 -6.22
CA SER A 464 -22.27 44.45 -6.02
C SER A 464 -23.32 43.89 -5.04
N LYS A 465 -24.12 42.91 -5.48
CA LYS A 465 -25.04 42.18 -4.59
C LYS A 465 -24.27 41.09 -3.84
N LYS A 466 -24.06 41.32 -2.54
CA LYS A 466 -23.48 40.38 -1.58
C LYS A 466 -24.47 39.25 -1.30
N ARG A 467 -24.04 37.98 -1.33
CA ARG A 467 -24.90 36.83 -0.98
C ARG A 467 -25.31 36.93 0.51
N GLN A 468 -26.61 36.89 0.80
CA GLN A 468 -27.14 36.71 2.16
C GLN A 468 -26.82 35.30 2.68
N ARG A 469 -26.73 35.14 4.00
CA ARG A 469 -26.41 33.86 4.65
C ARG A 469 -27.70 33.14 5.04
N LEU A 470 -27.68 31.82 4.99
CA LEU A 470 -28.84 30.96 5.24
C LEU A 470 -29.49 31.16 6.63
N GLY A 471 -28.72 31.62 7.62
CA GLY A 471 -29.22 31.94 8.96
C GLY A 471 -30.25 33.08 8.99
N ASP A 472 -30.14 34.05 8.07
CA ASP A 472 -31.04 35.22 8.02
C ASP A 472 -32.45 34.84 7.51
N MET A 473 -32.61 33.65 6.91
CA MET A 473 -33.91 33.15 6.41
C MET A 473 -34.68 32.30 7.42
N LEU A 474 -34.05 31.85 8.51
CA LEU A 474 -34.67 30.94 9.49
C LEU A 474 -35.26 31.64 10.73
N GLN A 475 -35.11 32.96 10.85
CA GLN A 475 -35.76 33.77 11.90
C GLN A 475 -37.10 34.39 11.48
N ALA A 476 -37.63 34.04 10.30
CA ALA A 476 -38.88 34.59 9.75
C ALA A 476 -40.11 33.64 9.90
N PHE A 477 -40.01 32.60 10.74
CA PHE A 477 -41.05 31.58 10.94
C PHE A 477 -41.38 31.34 12.44
N HIS A 478 -41.37 32.41 13.24
CA HIS A 478 -41.93 32.45 14.59
C HIS A 478 -42.82 33.69 14.75
#